data_AF-A0A948V7B7-F1
#
_entry.id   AF-A0A948V7B7-F1
#
_cell.length_a   1.000
_cell.length_b   1.000
_cell.length_c   1.000
_cell.angle_alpha   90.00
_cell.angle_beta   90.00
_cell.angle_gamma   90.00
#
_symmetry.space_group_name_H-M   'P 1'
#
loop_
_entity.id
_entity.type
_entity.pdbx_description
1 polymer ?
#
loop_
_entity_poly.entity_id
_entity_poly.type
_entity_poly.pdbx_seq_one_letter_code
_entity_poly.pdbx_strand_id
1 'polypeptide(L)'
;MKIPKYISVEEVKRVCKELHLSDWSKKKGPKVSLKDARIILSQVNMDRLGIDLKEFRHGLEVELEHGIQFKDANVTNNHPLLTGLIVLAHF
;
A
#
# COMPACT_ATOMS: atom_id res chain seq x y z
N MET A 1 16.26 2.40 -21.08
CA MET A 1 16.32 1.06 -20.44
C MET A 1 14.90 0.58 -20.17
N LYS A 2 14.57 -0.71 -20.33
CA LYS A 2 13.27 -1.24 -19.89
C LYS A 2 13.33 -1.43 -18.37
N ILE A 3 12.45 -0.74 -17.62
CA ILE A 3 12.35 -0.90 -16.17
C ILE A 3 11.70 -2.26 -15.89
N PRO A 4 12.32 -3.16 -15.10
CA PRO A 4 11.73 -4.45 -14.78
C PRO A 4 10.55 -4.29 -13.82
N LYS A 5 9.68 -5.30 -13.78
CA LYS A 5 8.67 -5.42 -12.72
C LYS A 5 9.31 -6.06 -11.50
N TYR A 6 9.32 -5.35 -10.38
CA TYR A 6 9.97 -5.81 -9.16
C TYR A 6 9.06 -6.68 -8.28
N ILE A 7 7.75 -6.46 -8.34
CA ILE A 7 6.74 -7.19 -7.54
C ILE A 7 5.75 -7.86 -8.49
N SER A 8 5.37 -9.11 -8.23
CA SER A 8 4.36 -9.80 -9.02
C SER A 8 2.94 -9.55 -8.48
N VAL A 9 1.93 -9.76 -9.33
CA VAL A 9 0.52 -9.64 -8.92
C VAL A 9 0.17 -10.77 -7.93
N GLU A 10 0.79 -11.93 -8.10
CA GLU A 10 0.67 -13.11 -7.25
C GLU A 10 1.17 -12.82 -5.84
N GLU A 11 2.27 -12.09 -5.72
CA GLU A 11 2.82 -11.67 -4.43
C GLU A 11 1.87 -10.73 -3.69
N VAL A 12 1.30 -9.74 -4.40
CA VAL A 12 0.30 -8.83 -3.82
C VAL A 12 -0.90 -9.60 -3.30
N LYS A 13 -1.42 -10.58 -4.07
CA LYS A 13 -2.53 -11.45 -3.64
C LYS A 13 -2.17 -12.28 -2.41
N ARG A 14 -0.96 -12.84 -2.37
CA ARG A 14 -0.46 -13.64 -1.24
C ARG A 14 -0.45 -12.81 0.05
N VAL A 15 0.17 -11.64 0.02
CA VAL A 15 0.28 -10.75 1.17
C VAL A 15 -1.10 -10.23 1.61
N CYS A 16 -1.97 -9.83 0.68
CA CYS A 16 -3.34 -9.44 1.02
C CYS A 16 -4.10 -10.56 1.75
N LYS A 17 -3.93 -11.81 1.32
CA LYS A 17 -4.56 -12.98 1.95
C LYS A 17 -3.99 -13.25 3.34
N GLU A 18 -2.67 -13.24 3.49
CA GLU A 18 -1.97 -13.48 4.76
C GLU A 18 -2.34 -12.44 5.83
N LEU A 19 -2.50 -11.18 5.41
CA LEU A 19 -2.85 -10.08 6.31
C LEU A 19 -4.37 -9.87 6.46
N HIS A 20 -5.20 -10.74 5.87
CA HIS A 20 -6.67 -10.61 5.88
C HIS A 20 -7.18 -9.23 5.39
N LEU A 21 -6.50 -8.67 4.39
CA LEU A 21 -6.83 -7.42 3.71
C LEU A 21 -7.81 -7.64 2.55
N SER A 22 -8.37 -6.55 2.04
CA SER A 22 -8.98 -6.59 0.70
C SER A 22 -7.94 -6.93 -0.37
N ASP A 23 -8.37 -7.48 -1.52
CA ASP A 23 -7.47 -7.85 -2.62
C ASP A 23 -6.97 -6.59 -3.35
N TRP A 24 -5.79 -6.10 -2.96
CA TRP A 24 -5.23 -4.86 -3.51
C TRP A 24 -4.78 -4.99 -4.97
N SER A 25 -4.58 -6.22 -5.45
CA SER A 25 -4.27 -6.50 -6.85
C SER A 25 -5.42 -6.16 -7.81
N LYS A 26 -6.63 -5.95 -7.28
CA LYS A 26 -7.85 -5.64 -8.04
C LYS A 26 -8.42 -4.25 -7.77
N LYS A 27 -7.68 -3.36 -7.09
CA LYS A 27 -8.18 -2.01 -6.78
C LYS A 27 -8.44 -1.23 -8.08
N LYS A 28 -9.62 -0.60 -8.11
CA LYS A 28 -10.04 0.31 -9.19
C LYS A 28 -9.99 1.78 -8.76
N GLY A 29 -9.73 2.05 -7.49
CA GLY A 29 -9.64 3.39 -6.93
C GLY A 29 -8.79 3.42 -5.66
N PRO A 30 -8.34 4.61 -5.23
CA PRO A 30 -7.37 4.77 -4.16
C PRO A 30 -7.94 4.40 -2.78
N LYS A 31 -9.27 4.47 -2.61
CA LYS A 31 -9.94 4.32 -1.31
C LYS A 31 -9.47 3.11 -0.50
N VAL A 32 -9.08 3.37 0.75
CA VAL A 32 -8.61 2.36 1.70
C VAL A 32 -9.57 2.27 2.89
N SER A 33 -9.84 1.06 3.35
CA SER A 33 -10.67 0.85 4.55
C SER A 33 -9.86 1.21 5.81
N LEU A 34 -10.51 1.71 6.87
CA LEU A 34 -9.82 1.93 8.15
C LEU A 34 -9.24 0.63 8.74
N LYS A 35 -9.86 -0.52 8.41
CA LYS A 35 -9.37 -1.83 8.83
C LYS A 35 -8.03 -2.14 8.15
N ASP A 36 -7.97 -1.99 6.82
CA ASP A 36 -6.76 -2.25 6.03
C ASP A 36 -5.64 -1.30 6.46
N ALA A 37 -5.93 0.00 6.59
CA ALA A 37 -4.95 0.98 7.04
C ALA A 37 -4.38 0.65 8.43
N ARG A 38 -5.21 0.19 9.37
CA ARG A 38 -4.77 -0.19 10.72
C ARG A 38 -3.85 -1.40 10.70
N ILE A 39 -4.21 -2.42 9.91
CA ILE A 39 -3.40 -3.63 9.76
C ILE A 39 -2.05 -3.28 9.13
N ILE A 40 -2.06 -2.47 8.06
CA ILE A 40 -0.81 -2.08 7.40
C ILE A 40 0.07 -1.25 8.34
N LEU A 41 -0.49 -0.26 9.04
CA LEU A 41 0.24 0.56 10.00
C LEU A 41 0.90 -0.29 11.09
N SER A 42 0.21 -1.30 11.61
CA SER A 42 0.77 -2.19 12.63
C SER A 42 1.89 -3.09 12.13
N GLN A 43 1.98 -3.33 10.82
CA GLN A 43 3.09 -4.10 10.21
C GLN A 43 4.32 -3.23 9.92
N VAL A 44 4.13 -1.94 9.60
CA VAL A 44 5.23 -1.09 9.12
C VAL A 44 5.79 -0.15 10.19
N ASN A 45 4.98 0.31 11.16
CA ASN A 45 5.39 1.26 12.18
C ASN A 45 6.07 0.57 13.38
N MET A 46 7.23 -0.04 13.14
CA MET A 46 7.98 -0.79 14.16
C MET A 46 8.53 0.09 15.29
N ASP A 47 8.83 1.36 14.98
CA ASP A 47 9.32 2.35 15.94
C ASP A 47 8.20 3.01 16.76
N ARG A 48 6.94 2.58 16.55
CA ARG A 48 5.75 3.04 17.29
C ARG A 48 5.60 4.56 17.29
N LEU A 49 5.84 5.19 16.15
CA LEU A 49 5.58 6.61 15.92
C LEU A 49 4.10 6.91 16.23
N GLY A 50 3.82 8.08 16.80
CA GLY A 50 2.48 8.55 17.16
C GLY A 50 1.62 8.98 15.96
N ILE A 51 1.57 8.15 14.92
CA ILE A 51 0.93 8.46 13.63
C ILE A 51 -0.60 8.33 13.76
N ASP A 52 -1.32 9.37 13.36
CA ASP A 52 -2.78 9.30 13.28
C ASP A 52 -3.21 8.34 12.15
N LEU A 53 -4.15 7.45 12.46
CA LEU A 53 -4.60 6.43 11.53
C LEU A 53 -5.27 7.01 10.28
N LYS A 54 -5.95 8.16 10.38
CA LYS A 54 -6.60 8.79 9.22
C LYS A 54 -5.58 9.49 8.33
N GLU A 55 -4.56 10.10 8.90
CA GLU A 55 -3.43 10.66 8.14
C GLU A 55 -2.67 9.57 7.39
N PHE A 56 -2.32 8.46 8.07
CA PHE A 56 -1.69 7.31 7.42
C PHE A 56 -2.57 6.74 6.30
N ARG A 57 -3.87 6.57 6.55
CA ARG A 57 -4.83 6.11 5.53
C ARG A 57 -4.85 7.06 4.34
N HIS A 58 -4.87 8.37 4.58
CA HIS A 58 -4.85 9.36 3.50
C HIS A 58 -3.57 9.24 2.66
N GLY A 59 -2.41 9.07 3.29
CA GLY A 59 -1.15 8.81 2.59
C GLY A 59 -1.20 7.53 1.73
N LEU A 60 -1.80 6.44 2.24
CA LEU A 60 -2.02 5.23 1.45
C LEU A 60 -2.89 5.48 0.22
N GLU A 61 -3.95 6.28 0.37
CA GLU A 61 -4.84 6.65 -0.73
C GLU A 61 -4.10 7.46 -1.80
N VAL A 62 -3.27 8.43 -1.41
CA VAL A 62 -2.43 9.23 -2.32
C VAL A 62 -1.44 8.34 -3.08
N GLU A 63 -0.70 7.47 -2.38
CA GLU A 63 0.29 6.61 -3.05
C GLU A 63 -0.36 5.59 -4.01
N LEU A 64 -1.60 5.16 -3.72
CA LEU A 64 -2.35 4.29 -4.63
C LEU A 64 -2.81 5.00 -5.92
N GLU A 65 -2.83 6.33 -5.97
CA GLU A 65 -3.09 7.05 -7.22
C GLU A 65 -1.99 6.79 -8.25
N HIS A 66 -0.74 6.65 -7.82
CA HIS A 66 0.35 6.21 -8.69
C HIS A 66 0.06 4.81 -9.25
N GLY A 67 -0.52 3.95 -8.42
CA GLY A 67 -0.91 2.60 -8.80
C GLY A 67 -1.98 2.49 -9.88
N ILE A 68 -2.92 3.43 -9.88
CA ILE A 68 -4.24 3.31 -10.51
C ILE A 68 -4.41 4.33 -11.64
N GLN A 69 -4.00 5.58 -11.40
CA GLN A 69 -4.11 6.69 -12.34
C GLN A 69 -2.84 6.82 -13.19
N PHE A 70 -1.66 6.71 -12.57
CA PHE A 70 -0.35 6.89 -13.23
C PHE A 70 0.40 5.57 -13.38
N LYS A 71 -0.10 4.67 -14.23
CA LYS A 71 0.37 3.27 -14.34
C LYS A 71 1.88 3.13 -14.58
N ASP A 72 2.53 4.13 -15.17
CA ASP A 72 3.97 4.21 -15.38
C ASP A 72 4.78 4.48 -14.10
N ALA A 73 4.15 5.05 -13.08
CA ALA A 73 4.70 5.25 -11.73
C ALA A 73 4.38 4.09 -10.75
N ASN A 74 3.60 3.08 -11.17
CA ASN A 74 3.27 1.93 -10.32
C ASN A 74 4.42 0.93 -10.21
N VAL A 75 5.35 1.18 -9.29
CA VAL A 75 6.51 0.31 -9.07
C VAL A 75 6.23 -0.86 -8.11
N THR A 76 5.16 -0.79 -7.31
CA THR A 76 4.85 -1.78 -6.26
C THR A 76 3.74 -2.76 -6.64
N ASN A 77 3.06 -2.56 -7.77
CA ASN A 77 1.79 -3.23 -8.09
C ASN A 77 0.74 -3.12 -6.97
N ASN A 78 0.73 -2.00 -6.24
CA ASN A 78 -0.11 -1.76 -5.06
C ASN A 78 0.16 -2.73 -3.90
N HIS A 79 1.41 -3.17 -3.73
CA HIS A 79 1.76 -4.05 -2.62
C HIS A 79 1.53 -3.34 -1.27
N PRO A 80 0.61 -3.82 -0.42
CA PRO A 80 0.11 -3.05 0.73
C PRO A 80 1.20 -2.63 1.72
N LEU A 81 2.17 -3.51 1.98
CA LEU A 81 3.28 -3.18 2.89
C LEU A 81 4.31 -2.22 2.27
N LEU A 82 4.61 -2.33 0.98
CA LEU A 82 5.58 -1.43 0.33
C LEU A 82 4.98 -0.04 0.18
N THR A 83 3.72 0.04 -0.23
CA THR A 83 2.92 1.28 -0.19
C THR A 83 2.92 1.86 1.23
N GLY A 84 2.70 1.02 2.26
CA GLY A 84 2.76 1.45 3.66
C GLY A 84 4.12 1.99 4.10
N LEU A 85 5.23 1.36 3.69
CA LEU A 85 6.59 1.82 3.99
C LEU A 85 6.92 3.14 3.29
N ILE A 86 6.49 3.32 2.04
CA ILE A 86 6.65 4.59 1.31
C ILE A 86 5.91 5.70 2.06
N VAL A 87 4.67 5.46 2.47
CA VAL A 87 3.88 6.42 3.23
C VAL A 87 4.49 6.70 4.60
N LEU A 88 5.00 5.66 5.30
CA LEU A 88 5.66 5.79 6.60
C LEU A 88 6.87 6.74 6.55
N ALA A 89 7.63 6.75 5.46
CA ALA A 89 8.81 7.61 5.29
C ALA A 89 8.50 9.12 5.26
N HIS A 90 7.22 9.50 5.27
CA HIS A 90 6.76 10.90 5.29
C HIS A 90 6.28 11.35 6.68
N PHE A 91 6.47 10.54 7.73
CA PHE A 91 6.13 10.84 9.13
C PHE A 91 7.36 10.99 10.02
#